data_AF-A0A8T9C2V4-F1
#
_entry.id   AF-A0A8T9C2V4-F1
#
_cell.length_a   1.000
_cell.length_b   1.000
_cell.length_c   1.000
_cell.angle_alpha   90.00
_cell.angle_beta   90.00
_cell.angle_gamma   90.00
#
_symmetry.space_group_name_H-M   'P 1'
#
loop_
_entity.id
_entity.type
_entity.pdbx_description
1 polymer ?
#
loop_
_entity_poly.entity_id
_entity_poly.type
_entity_poly.pdbx_seq_one_letter_code
_entity_poly.pdbx_strand_id
1 'polypeptide(L)'
;MAWIARGPDGFVQNTPEGRTASVPAVATHRGELWCLWSDYSGSLFYAVGDNSTFQPRVQFPDQGIPVLAEILGILHAIIIRASGELAHYVFDDFQQTWTVPALLQREAGFLSHTTPALMAFHNHLFLVFVQDAKLYYSMWSINPRDNTEVWSPPQEVSGISQVSEIPALFVLQGVLHVICASNDDSREILGFAYSPAEDIWNSCADVSEGRAASGVSATSYGDSAFLAFQENGPDDTSHLIYISEFKDGQWRPQEAVAGQASADPPQLAVLNGRINCIFNANDESKDLKWYSRSLHDFSLSSWMRDIPDETPLSTLTIPGTHDSCAESNIPFVRTQYLSITKQMEAGLRFLDLRCRADSEGQLYLYHGGIPINLPMYLSLEKVMNEVFDHLQKGDSAPTDTVLISINNDDVSGNLPPSVFYNAVKNFIDKTPNRWITKRTTATLGEARGKAVLLRRYHADPDIDPAELIGIDLSGWLNDNPDFTLQTADDVTITLQDKWKYSEIIPLADLVESKFNFVSNMLQKAAAGDPEHWFLNFTSAVGDPAEKGEIAESHWIAVGAHSKIIGKFVPGMNPHARRNFQWGVKTRYGVIAMDYPELPKDSDLIAWIIGTNM
;
A
#
# COMPACT_ATOMS: atom_id res chain seq x y z
N MET A 1 -10.08 9.10 -18.19
CA MET A 1 -11.13 8.13 -17.79
C MET A 1 -12.21 8.87 -17.01
N ALA A 2 -13.47 8.44 -17.05
CA ALA A 2 -14.58 9.15 -16.42
C ALA A 2 -14.71 8.83 -14.92
N TRP A 3 -15.22 9.81 -14.15
CA TRP A 3 -15.74 9.61 -12.80
C TRP A 3 -16.99 8.73 -12.82
N ILE A 4 -17.05 7.74 -11.93
CA ILE A 4 -18.20 6.85 -11.77
C ILE A 4 -18.69 6.85 -10.32
N ALA A 5 -20.01 6.82 -10.16
CA ALA A 5 -20.65 6.63 -8.86
C ALA A 5 -20.30 5.25 -8.28
N ARG A 6 -20.12 5.18 -6.96
CA ARG A 6 -19.74 3.95 -6.24
C ARG A 6 -20.70 3.67 -5.08
N GLY A 7 -20.76 2.41 -4.65
CA GLY A 7 -21.84 1.93 -3.79
C GLY A 7 -23.20 1.95 -4.50
N PRO A 8 -24.28 1.54 -3.80
CA PRO A 8 -25.64 1.68 -4.30
C PRO A 8 -25.91 3.16 -4.59
N ASP A 9 -26.24 3.51 -5.85
CA ASP A 9 -26.61 4.86 -6.29
C ASP A 9 -25.66 6.01 -5.87
N GLY A 10 -24.36 5.73 -5.72
CA GLY A 10 -23.35 6.74 -5.40
C GLY A 10 -23.22 7.07 -3.91
N PHE A 11 -23.78 6.26 -3.01
CA PHE A 11 -23.72 6.48 -1.56
C PHE A 11 -22.66 5.63 -0.86
N VAL A 12 -22.01 6.21 0.17
CA VAL A 12 -21.17 5.44 1.10
C VAL A 12 -22.03 4.51 1.97
N GLN A 13 -23.15 5.01 2.46
CA GLN A 13 -24.20 4.23 3.15
C GLN A 13 -25.56 4.73 2.69
N ASN A 14 -26.56 3.85 2.68
CA ASN A 14 -27.93 4.25 2.36
C ASN A 14 -28.44 5.27 3.39
N THR A 15 -29.29 6.18 2.92
CA THR A 15 -30.02 7.12 3.78
C THR A 15 -30.86 6.38 4.83
N PRO A 16 -30.87 6.81 6.11
CA PRO A 16 -30.24 8.02 6.67
C PRO A 16 -28.83 7.78 7.25
N GLU A 17 -28.32 6.55 7.21
CA GLU A 17 -27.09 6.17 7.90
C GLU A 17 -25.83 6.82 7.32
N GLY A 18 -25.89 7.20 6.04
CA GLY A 18 -24.84 7.95 5.35
C GLY A 18 -24.98 9.46 5.42
N ARG A 19 -25.76 10.06 6.33
CA ARG A 19 -25.84 11.53 6.41
C ARG A 19 -24.77 12.11 7.34
N THR A 20 -24.15 13.21 6.94
CA THR A 20 -23.18 13.93 7.77
C THR A 20 -23.35 15.45 7.72
N ALA A 21 -23.27 16.09 8.89
CA ALA A 21 -23.30 17.54 9.01
C ALA A 21 -21.91 18.19 8.90
N SER A 22 -20.86 17.39 8.77
CA SER A 22 -19.46 17.85 8.73
C SER A 22 -18.64 17.08 7.69
N VAL A 23 -17.45 17.61 7.43
CA VAL A 23 -16.43 17.01 6.57
C VAL A 23 -16.13 15.58 7.05
N PRO A 24 -16.25 14.55 6.20
CA PRO A 24 -15.84 13.20 6.57
C PRO A 24 -14.30 13.11 6.67
N ALA A 25 -13.78 12.04 7.21
CA ALA A 25 -12.37 11.68 7.14
C ALA A 25 -12.20 10.41 6.30
N VAL A 26 -11.20 10.37 5.43
CA VAL A 26 -10.92 9.22 4.56
C VAL A 26 -9.45 8.87 4.60
N ALA A 27 -9.13 7.58 4.71
CA ALA A 27 -7.77 7.07 4.61
C ALA A 27 -7.76 5.66 3.99
N THR A 28 -6.56 5.15 3.66
CA THR A 28 -6.37 3.74 3.31
C THR A 28 -5.56 2.99 4.36
N HIS A 29 -6.06 1.81 4.73
CA HIS A 29 -5.44 0.94 5.72
C HIS A 29 -5.62 -0.52 5.28
N ARG A 30 -4.53 -1.29 5.29
CA ARG A 30 -4.49 -2.70 4.87
C ARG A 30 -5.21 -3.02 3.54
N GLY A 31 -5.09 -2.13 2.56
CA GLY A 31 -5.69 -2.30 1.23
C GLY A 31 -7.19 -1.99 1.17
N GLU A 32 -7.72 -1.25 2.13
CA GLU A 32 -9.13 -0.87 2.22
C GLU A 32 -9.30 0.62 2.41
N LEU A 33 -10.43 1.16 1.95
CA LEU A 33 -10.87 2.52 2.24
C LEU A 33 -11.54 2.55 3.61
N TRP A 34 -11.17 3.53 4.42
CA TRP A 34 -11.81 3.83 5.69
C TRP A 34 -12.44 5.20 5.60
N CYS A 35 -13.72 5.30 5.93
CA CYS A 35 -14.45 6.56 5.99
C CYS A 35 -15.04 6.73 7.39
N LEU A 36 -14.79 7.85 8.05
CA LEU A 36 -15.29 8.20 9.39
C LEU A 36 -16.04 9.54 9.31
N TRP A 37 -17.24 9.62 9.86
CA TRP A 37 -18.09 10.82 9.78
C TRP A 37 -19.00 10.95 11.00
N SER A 38 -19.49 12.17 11.25
CA SER A 38 -20.47 12.45 12.29
C SER A 38 -21.88 12.42 11.72
N ASP A 39 -22.85 11.86 12.44
CA ASP A 39 -24.26 12.12 12.11
C ASP A 39 -24.72 13.51 12.62
N TYR A 40 -25.99 13.85 12.40
CA TYR A 40 -26.57 15.13 12.86
C TYR A 40 -26.65 15.29 14.39
N SER A 41 -26.47 14.22 15.16
CA SER A 41 -26.36 14.28 16.63
C SER A 41 -24.94 14.56 17.10
N GLY A 42 -23.95 14.55 16.20
CA GLY A 42 -22.52 14.64 16.50
C GLY A 42 -21.89 13.29 16.84
N SER A 43 -22.64 12.18 16.78
CA SER A 43 -22.12 10.84 17.02
C SER A 43 -21.30 10.37 15.83
N LEU A 44 -20.10 9.85 16.08
CA LEU A 44 -19.20 9.39 15.02
C LEU A 44 -19.45 7.93 14.64
N PHE A 45 -19.34 7.65 13.35
CA PHE A 45 -19.43 6.33 12.75
C PHE A 45 -18.36 6.16 11.68
N TYR A 46 -17.83 4.95 11.52
CA TYR A 46 -16.95 4.62 10.42
C TYR A 46 -17.46 3.42 9.63
N ALA A 47 -17.05 3.32 8.37
CA ALA A 47 -17.25 2.16 7.54
C ALA A 47 -15.95 1.83 6.79
N VAL A 48 -15.75 0.55 6.55
CA VAL A 48 -14.62 0.02 5.77
C VAL A 48 -15.16 -0.46 4.43
N GLY A 49 -14.46 -0.14 3.36
CA GLY A 49 -14.89 -0.47 2.00
C GLY A 49 -13.75 -0.86 1.09
N ASP A 50 -14.11 -1.49 -0.01
CA ASP A 50 -13.22 -1.68 -1.14
C ASP A 50 -13.46 -0.59 -2.20
N ASN A 51 -12.93 -0.74 -3.42
CA ASN A 51 -13.18 0.18 -4.53
C ASN A 51 -14.59 0.04 -5.16
N SER A 52 -15.52 -0.67 -4.52
CA SER A 52 -16.87 -0.95 -5.02
C SER A 52 -17.99 -0.63 -4.01
N THR A 53 -17.84 -1.08 -2.75
CA THR A 53 -18.86 -1.01 -1.70
C THR A 53 -18.24 -0.79 -0.32
N PHE A 54 -18.97 -0.12 0.56
CA PHE A 54 -18.67 -0.05 2.00
C PHE A 54 -19.52 -1.06 2.79
N GLN A 55 -18.92 -1.66 3.81
CA GLN A 55 -19.61 -2.46 4.83
C GLN A 55 -20.52 -1.57 5.69
N PRO A 56 -21.49 -2.15 6.43
CA PRO A 56 -22.32 -1.38 7.36
C PRO A 56 -21.48 -0.57 8.35
N ARG A 57 -21.94 0.65 8.65
CA ARG A 57 -21.23 1.54 9.57
C ARG A 57 -21.16 0.98 10.99
N VAL A 58 -20.06 1.25 11.68
CA VAL A 58 -19.80 0.90 13.08
C VAL A 58 -19.67 2.19 13.89
N GLN A 59 -20.21 2.20 15.10
CA GLN A 59 -20.10 3.36 15.98
C GLN A 59 -18.66 3.58 16.43
N PHE A 60 -18.19 4.82 16.35
CA PHE A 60 -16.89 5.24 16.86
C PHE A 60 -17.05 5.75 18.31
N PRO A 61 -16.09 5.48 19.22
CA PRO A 61 -16.22 5.79 20.64
C PRO A 61 -15.88 7.26 21.00
N ASP A 62 -16.35 8.24 20.21
CA ASP A 62 -16.22 9.67 20.49
C ASP A 62 -17.23 10.52 19.67
N GLN A 63 -17.22 11.83 19.89
CA GLN A 63 -18.00 12.82 19.15
C GLN A 63 -17.12 14.02 18.78
N GLY A 64 -17.23 14.50 17.54
CA GLY A 64 -16.45 15.65 17.08
C GLY A 64 -16.16 15.61 15.59
N ILE A 65 -15.11 16.33 15.19
CA ILE A 65 -14.61 16.37 13.82
C ILE A 65 -13.48 15.32 13.71
N PRO A 66 -13.55 14.37 12.77
CA PRO A 66 -12.52 13.35 12.62
C PRO A 66 -11.47 13.72 11.57
N VAL A 67 -10.25 13.20 11.74
CA VAL A 67 -9.26 12.99 10.67
C VAL A 67 -8.63 11.62 10.80
N LEU A 68 -8.20 11.02 9.69
CA LEU A 68 -7.63 9.68 9.62
C LEU A 68 -6.31 9.68 8.86
N ALA A 69 -5.37 8.84 9.29
CA ALA A 69 -4.19 8.49 8.52
C ALA A 69 -3.63 7.15 8.99
N GLU A 70 -2.92 6.46 8.10
CA GLU A 70 -2.21 5.23 8.43
C GLU A 70 -0.71 5.49 8.42
N ILE A 71 -0.01 4.93 9.40
CA ILE A 71 1.45 4.88 9.42
C ILE A 71 1.93 3.57 10.04
N LEU A 72 2.97 2.97 9.46
CA LEU A 72 3.56 1.70 9.94
C LEU A 72 2.53 0.57 10.11
N GLY A 73 1.50 0.55 9.25
CA GLY A 73 0.41 -0.43 9.29
C GLY A 73 -0.53 -0.28 10.48
N ILE A 74 -0.58 0.92 11.07
CA ILE A 74 -1.47 1.28 12.17
C ILE A 74 -2.36 2.43 11.69
N LEU A 75 -3.67 2.26 11.80
CA LEU A 75 -4.63 3.33 11.52
C LEU A 75 -4.80 4.22 12.75
N HIS A 76 -4.67 5.53 12.53
CA HIS A 76 -4.85 6.55 13.55
C HIS A 76 -6.05 7.42 13.24
N ALA A 77 -6.74 7.86 14.29
CA ALA A 77 -7.75 8.91 14.21
C ALA A 77 -7.43 10.03 15.19
N ILE A 78 -7.64 11.28 14.78
CA ILE A 78 -7.66 12.41 15.71
C ILE A 78 -9.07 13.00 15.68
N ILE A 79 -9.68 13.10 16.86
CA ILE A 79 -11.01 13.67 17.03
C ILE A 79 -10.89 15.03 17.72
N ILE A 80 -11.41 16.06 17.06
CA ILE A 80 -11.53 17.41 17.61
C ILE A 80 -12.89 17.49 18.28
N ARG A 81 -12.88 17.48 19.62
CA ARG A 81 -14.10 17.54 20.42
C ARG A 81 -14.69 18.95 20.43
N ALA A 82 -15.94 19.08 20.86
CA ALA A 82 -16.62 20.38 20.95
C ALA A 82 -15.88 21.42 21.82
N SER A 83 -15.09 20.97 22.81
CA SER A 83 -14.22 21.82 23.65
C SER A 83 -13.00 22.37 22.90
N GLY A 84 -12.70 21.85 21.71
CA GLY A 84 -11.48 22.07 20.94
C GLY A 84 -10.31 21.17 21.33
N GLU A 85 -10.49 20.26 22.30
CA GLU A 85 -9.50 19.25 22.67
C GLU A 85 -9.32 18.20 21.57
N LEU A 86 -8.07 17.76 21.37
CA LEU A 86 -7.72 16.74 20.39
C LEU A 86 -7.52 15.39 21.11
N ALA A 87 -8.27 14.38 20.68
CA ALA A 87 -8.17 13.01 21.17
C ALA A 87 -7.56 12.12 20.08
N HIS A 88 -6.42 11.51 20.37
CA HIS A 88 -5.71 10.60 19.47
C HIS A 88 -6.07 9.15 19.77
N TYR A 89 -6.66 8.47 18.79
CA TYR A 89 -7.03 7.06 18.81
C TYR A 89 -6.13 6.26 17.88
N VAL A 90 -5.93 5.00 18.25
CA VAL A 90 -5.26 3.98 17.43
C VAL A 90 -6.23 2.83 17.22
N PHE A 91 -6.27 2.26 16.02
CA PHE A 91 -7.05 1.06 15.74
C PHE A 91 -6.22 -0.19 16.03
N ASP A 92 -6.76 -1.10 16.86
CA ASP A 92 -6.20 -2.41 17.11
C ASP A 92 -6.77 -3.40 16.09
N ASP A 93 -5.97 -3.75 15.08
CA ASP A 93 -6.37 -4.70 14.03
C ASP A 93 -6.66 -6.12 14.53
N PHE A 94 -6.10 -6.51 15.68
CA PHE A 94 -6.34 -7.84 16.23
C PHE A 94 -7.66 -7.89 16.99
N GLN A 95 -7.93 -6.88 17.82
CA GLN A 95 -9.19 -6.77 18.56
C GLN A 95 -10.32 -6.19 17.73
N GLN A 96 -10.02 -5.59 16.56
CA GLN A 96 -10.97 -4.86 15.72
C GLN A 96 -11.70 -3.74 16.49
N THR A 97 -10.96 -3.01 17.32
CA THR A 97 -11.50 -1.91 18.15
C THR A 97 -10.56 -0.72 18.20
N TRP A 98 -11.11 0.47 18.49
CA TRP A 98 -10.33 1.67 18.76
C TRP A 98 -9.88 1.68 20.23
N THR A 99 -8.65 2.13 20.47
CA THR A 99 -8.07 2.23 21.82
C THR A 99 -8.75 3.29 22.68
N VAL A 100 -8.42 3.31 23.98
CA VAL A 100 -8.68 4.48 24.82
C VAL A 100 -7.82 5.64 24.30
N PRO A 101 -8.40 6.84 24.08
CA PRO A 101 -7.65 7.91 23.44
C PRO A 101 -6.57 8.49 24.34
N ALA A 102 -5.45 8.88 23.73
CA ALA A 102 -4.51 9.82 24.31
C ALA A 102 -5.03 11.25 24.09
N LEU A 103 -5.25 12.00 25.16
CA LEU A 103 -5.63 13.41 25.06
C LEU A 103 -4.38 14.27 24.86
N LEU A 104 -4.36 15.05 23.78
CA LEU A 104 -3.28 15.98 23.52
C LEU A 104 -3.45 17.21 24.42
N GLN A 105 -2.38 17.55 25.15
CA GLN A 105 -2.47 18.53 26.24
C GLN A 105 -2.71 19.94 25.71
N ARG A 106 -3.79 20.57 26.17
CA ARG A 106 -4.13 21.95 25.82
C ARG A 106 -3.03 22.93 26.26
N GLU A 107 -2.40 22.68 27.40
CA GLU A 107 -1.31 23.50 27.96
C GLU A 107 -0.06 23.45 27.09
N ALA A 108 0.11 22.38 26.30
CA ALA A 108 1.19 22.27 25.32
C ALA A 108 0.89 22.97 24.00
N GLY A 109 -0.33 23.52 23.81
CA GLY A 109 -0.73 24.24 22.60
C GLY A 109 -1.65 23.45 21.67
N PHE A 110 -2.09 22.25 22.04
CA PHE A 110 -3.06 21.49 21.25
C PHE A 110 -4.48 21.99 21.48
N LEU A 111 -4.96 22.86 20.60
CA LEU A 111 -6.34 23.33 20.59
C LEU A 111 -6.73 23.68 19.15
N SER A 112 -7.82 23.10 18.64
CA SER A 112 -8.37 23.45 17.34
C SER A 112 -9.89 23.47 17.38
N HIS A 113 -10.49 24.34 16.57
CA HIS A 113 -11.94 24.36 16.32
C HIS A 113 -12.27 24.12 14.85
N THR A 114 -11.27 23.79 14.05
CA THR A 114 -11.36 23.51 12.62
C THR A 114 -10.81 22.12 12.32
N THR A 115 -11.20 21.56 11.17
CA THR A 115 -10.67 20.29 10.69
C THR A 115 -9.18 20.44 10.37
N PRO A 116 -8.28 19.66 11.00
CA PRO A 116 -6.87 19.66 10.67
C PRO A 116 -6.58 18.77 9.44
N ALA A 117 -5.33 18.72 9.02
CA ALA A 117 -4.80 17.72 8.10
C ALA A 117 -3.95 16.71 8.87
N LEU A 118 -4.03 15.44 8.48
CA LEU A 118 -3.24 14.36 9.06
C LEU A 118 -2.64 13.50 7.95
N MET A 119 -1.31 13.31 7.96
CA MET A 119 -0.63 12.49 6.95
C MET A 119 0.63 11.84 7.50
N ALA A 120 0.91 10.62 7.06
CA ALA A 120 2.17 9.95 7.31
C ALA A 120 3.25 10.42 6.33
N PHE A 121 4.43 10.77 6.84
CA PHE A 121 5.59 11.11 6.03
C PHE A 121 6.87 10.76 6.79
N HIS A 122 7.78 10.05 6.12
CA HIS A 122 9.09 9.67 6.69
C HIS A 122 8.98 9.05 8.11
N ASN A 123 8.08 8.09 8.29
CA ASN A 123 7.83 7.39 9.56
C ASN A 123 7.39 8.31 10.72
N HIS A 124 6.89 9.51 10.41
CA HIS A 124 6.21 10.41 11.33
C HIS A 124 4.78 10.67 10.88
N LEU A 125 3.89 10.90 11.84
CA LEU A 125 2.53 11.34 11.58
C LEU A 125 2.48 12.86 11.79
N PHE A 126 2.21 13.60 10.71
CA PHE A 126 2.12 15.05 10.72
C PHE A 126 0.67 15.47 10.93
N LEU A 127 0.43 16.22 12.01
CA LEU A 127 -0.82 16.92 12.27
C LEU A 127 -0.60 18.40 11.97
N VAL A 128 -1.35 18.95 11.02
CA VAL A 128 -1.30 20.38 10.67
C VAL A 128 -2.67 21.01 10.88
N PHE A 129 -2.74 22.14 11.58
CA PHE A 129 -4.00 22.76 11.98
C PHE A 129 -3.92 24.28 12.00
N VAL A 130 -5.08 24.94 11.87
CA VAL A 130 -5.17 26.40 11.88
C VAL A 130 -5.62 26.88 13.26
N GLN A 131 -4.88 27.83 13.83
CA GLN A 131 -5.22 28.52 15.06
C GLN A 131 -4.94 30.02 14.90
N ASP A 132 -5.92 30.88 15.19
CA ASP A 132 -5.79 32.35 15.13
C ASP A 132 -5.23 32.87 13.78
N ALA A 133 -5.73 32.31 12.67
CA ALA A 133 -5.30 32.59 11.28
C ALA A 133 -3.83 32.29 10.98
N LYS A 134 -3.21 31.41 11.78
CA LYS A 134 -1.86 30.89 11.60
C LYS A 134 -1.89 29.37 11.48
N LEU A 135 -0.91 28.83 10.78
CA LEU A 135 -0.74 27.39 10.63
C LEU A 135 0.20 26.85 11.71
N TYR A 136 -0.19 25.77 12.37
CA TYR A 136 0.62 25.05 13.34
C TYR A 136 0.81 23.61 12.89
N TYR A 137 1.93 23.00 13.24
CA TYR A 137 2.16 21.57 13.02
C TYR A 137 2.75 20.89 14.24
N SER A 138 2.46 19.61 14.38
CA SER A 138 3.04 18.71 15.36
C SER A 138 3.30 17.35 14.71
N MET A 139 4.30 16.64 15.22
CA MET A 139 4.75 15.36 14.69
C MET A 139 4.63 14.30 15.77
N TRP A 140 3.93 13.22 15.46
CA TRP A 140 3.96 12.00 16.26
C TRP A 140 5.00 11.04 15.74
N SER A 141 5.70 10.39 16.68
CA SER A 141 6.73 9.39 16.40
C SER A 141 6.76 8.34 17.51
N ILE A 142 7.34 7.20 17.17
CA ILE A 142 7.70 6.16 18.14
C ILE A 142 9.18 6.32 18.45
N ASN A 143 9.52 6.51 19.73
CA ASN A 143 10.90 6.56 20.18
C ASN A 143 11.56 5.18 19.98
N PRO A 144 12.59 5.07 19.14
CA PRO A 144 13.17 3.79 18.77
C PRO A 144 14.10 3.20 19.84
N ARG A 145 14.16 3.76 21.06
CA ARG A 145 14.93 3.21 22.20
C ARG A 145 14.05 2.49 23.21
N ASP A 146 12.85 2.99 23.45
CA ASP A 146 11.94 2.51 24.48
C ASP A 146 10.50 2.31 23.97
N ASN A 147 10.28 2.51 22.67
CA ASN A 147 9.00 2.42 21.99
C ASN A 147 7.92 3.36 22.56
N THR A 148 8.32 4.46 23.22
CA THR A 148 7.37 5.46 23.69
C THR A 148 6.82 6.29 22.54
N GLU A 149 5.51 6.45 22.51
CA GLU A 149 4.81 7.29 21.53
C GLU A 149 4.78 8.74 22.02
N VAL A 150 5.22 9.68 21.18
CA VAL A 150 5.32 11.09 21.57
C VAL A 150 4.91 12.00 20.43
N TRP A 151 4.08 13.00 20.77
CA TRP A 151 3.84 14.18 19.95
C TRP A 151 4.85 15.29 20.31
N SER A 152 5.46 15.91 19.31
CA SER A 152 6.23 17.14 19.52
C SER A 152 5.30 18.31 19.92
N PRO A 153 5.76 19.30 20.71
CA PRO A 153 4.99 20.51 20.94
C PRO A 153 4.59 21.16 19.60
N PRO A 154 3.36 21.67 19.44
CA PRO A 154 2.95 22.40 18.26
C PRO A 154 3.88 23.56 17.96
N GLN A 155 4.35 23.63 16.71
CA GLN A 155 5.21 24.69 16.21
C GLN A 155 4.43 25.53 15.22
N GLU A 156 4.51 26.87 15.35
CA GLU A 156 3.98 27.78 14.34
C GLU A 156 4.80 27.61 13.07
N VAL A 157 4.11 27.45 11.94
CA VAL A 157 4.76 27.44 10.65
C VAL A 157 5.18 28.87 10.32
N SER A 158 6.44 29.18 10.61
CA SER A 158 6.98 30.55 10.58
C SER A 158 6.75 31.25 9.24
N GLY A 159 6.17 32.45 9.30
CA GLY A 159 5.89 33.27 8.11
C GLY A 159 4.54 32.98 7.44
N ILE A 160 3.78 31.98 7.91
CA ILE A 160 2.42 31.69 7.45
C ILE A 160 1.40 32.36 8.37
N SER A 161 0.98 33.55 8.00
CA SER A 161 -0.11 34.29 8.66
C SER A 161 -1.16 34.68 7.62
N GLN A 162 -2.41 34.81 8.04
CA GLN A 162 -3.56 35.01 7.14
C GLN A 162 -3.93 33.74 6.37
N VAL A 163 -4.05 32.61 7.07
CA VAL A 163 -4.62 31.38 6.51
C VAL A 163 -5.97 31.06 7.14
N SER A 164 -6.85 30.44 6.37
CA SER A 164 -8.18 30.05 6.80
C SER A 164 -8.51 28.63 6.31
N GLU A 165 -9.64 28.11 6.78
CA GLU A 165 -10.22 26.83 6.34
C GLU A 165 -9.36 25.57 6.63
N ILE A 166 -9.67 24.48 5.94
CA ILE A 166 -9.11 23.15 6.15
C ILE A 166 -7.79 23.05 5.37
N PRO A 167 -6.64 22.82 6.03
CA PRO A 167 -5.40 22.55 5.31
C PRO A 167 -5.47 21.16 4.64
N ALA A 168 -4.70 20.97 3.58
CA ALA A 168 -4.53 19.67 2.94
C ALA A 168 -3.05 19.32 2.80
N LEU A 169 -2.70 18.08 3.15
CA LEU A 169 -1.35 17.52 3.06
C LEU A 169 -1.23 16.61 1.84
N PHE A 170 -0.07 16.61 1.20
CA PHE A 170 0.27 15.66 0.14
C PHE A 170 1.78 15.54 -0.02
N VAL A 171 2.24 14.42 -0.56
CA VAL A 171 3.64 14.19 -0.95
C VAL A 171 3.79 14.38 -2.45
N LEU A 172 4.79 15.15 -2.86
CA LEU A 172 5.13 15.33 -4.27
C LEU A 172 6.63 15.19 -4.42
N GLN A 173 7.06 14.25 -5.27
CA GLN A 173 8.48 13.99 -5.53
C GLN A 173 9.31 13.75 -4.26
N GLY A 174 8.70 13.11 -3.25
CA GLY A 174 9.36 12.83 -1.96
C GLY A 174 9.43 14.01 -0.98
N VAL A 175 8.72 15.10 -1.25
CA VAL A 175 8.61 16.26 -0.37
C VAL A 175 7.18 16.38 0.14
N LEU A 176 7.00 16.54 1.45
CA LEU A 176 5.71 16.81 2.07
C LEU A 176 5.33 18.26 1.83
N HIS A 177 4.10 18.49 1.39
CA HIS A 177 3.53 19.80 1.15
C HIS A 177 2.26 19.98 1.97
N VAL A 178 1.97 21.24 2.32
CA VAL A 178 0.68 21.67 2.84
C VAL A 178 0.16 22.81 1.99
N ILE A 179 -1.14 22.78 1.72
CA ILE A 179 -1.88 23.88 1.11
C ILE A 179 -3.05 24.29 2.00
N CYS A 180 -3.42 25.56 1.95
CA CYS A 180 -4.58 26.12 2.66
C CYS A 180 -5.05 27.41 1.95
N ALA A 181 -6.26 27.88 2.27
CA ALA A 181 -6.78 29.12 1.72
C ALA A 181 -6.21 30.34 2.44
N SER A 182 -6.05 31.47 1.73
CA SER A 182 -5.78 32.77 2.34
C SER A 182 -6.98 33.23 3.18
N ASN A 183 -6.73 34.00 4.23
CA ASN A 183 -7.74 34.55 5.14
C ASN A 183 -8.22 35.95 4.71
N ASP A 184 -8.12 36.25 3.42
CA ASP A 184 -8.65 37.49 2.82
C ASP A 184 -9.77 37.16 1.82
N ASP A 185 -10.38 38.20 1.26
CA ASP A 185 -11.50 38.05 0.33
C ASP A 185 -11.11 37.32 -0.96
N SER A 186 -9.81 37.15 -1.25
CA SER A 186 -9.34 36.44 -2.44
C SER A 186 -9.38 34.92 -2.29
N ARG A 187 -9.30 34.41 -1.06
CA ARG A 187 -9.24 32.97 -0.71
C ARG A 187 -8.24 32.15 -1.54
N GLU A 188 -7.15 32.77 -1.99
CA GLU A 188 -6.13 32.12 -2.80
C GLU A 188 -5.56 30.88 -2.08
N ILE A 189 -5.39 29.79 -2.82
CA ILE A 189 -4.68 28.60 -2.33
C ILE A 189 -3.21 28.96 -2.17
N LEU A 190 -2.70 28.86 -0.94
CA LEU A 190 -1.30 29.07 -0.58
C LEU A 190 -0.60 27.73 -0.39
N GLY A 191 0.61 27.57 -0.92
CA GLY A 191 1.38 26.34 -0.88
C GLY A 191 2.70 26.45 -0.12
N PHE A 192 3.04 25.39 0.62
CA PHE A 192 4.27 25.31 1.41
C PHE A 192 4.86 23.91 1.36
N ALA A 193 6.20 23.84 1.34
CA ALA A 193 6.98 22.60 1.30
C ALA A 193 7.77 22.43 2.60
N TYR A 194 7.70 21.24 3.19
CA TYR A 194 8.45 20.89 4.39
C TYR A 194 9.93 20.60 4.03
N SER A 195 10.84 21.17 4.82
CA SER A 195 12.28 20.94 4.76
C SER A 195 12.70 20.05 5.94
N PRO A 196 12.87 18.73 5.75
CA PRO A 196 13.20 17.83 6.86
C PRO A 196 14.56 18.12 7.51
N ALA A 197 15.49 18.73 6.78
CA ALA A 197 16.84 19.02 7.27
C ALA A 197 16.86 20.19 8.27
N GLU A 198 15.93 21.14 8.10
CA GLU A 198 15.84 22.36 8.89
C GLU A 198 14.65 22.34 9.86
N ASP A 199 13.75 21.36 9.72
CA ASP A 199 12.45 21.28 10.42
C ASP A 199 11.66 22.59 10.29
N ILE A 200 11.54 23.09 9.05
CA ILE A 200 10.76 24.29 8.71
C ILE A 200 9.90 24.04 7.48
N TRP A 201 8.94 24.93 7.23
CA TRP A 201 8.19 24.97 5.99
C TRP A 201 8.53 26.23 5.19
N ASN A 202 8.71 26.07 3.89
CA ASN A 202 9.04 27.14 2.96
C ASN A 202 7.89 27.40 2.00
N SER A 203 7.60 28.66 1.67
CA SER A 203 6.59 29.00 0.67
C SER A 203 6.95 28.43 -0.70
N CYS A 204 5.97 27.87 -1.39
CA CYS A 204 6.11 27.29 -2.72
C CYS A 204 4.89 27.68 -3.58
N ALA A 205 5.10 28.61 -4.51
CA ALA A 205 4.05 29.07 -5.42
C ALA A 205 3.72 28.06 -6.52
N ASP A 206 4.62 27.11 -6.81
CA ASP A 206 4.52 26.20 -7.95
C ASP A 206 3.43 25.13 -7.73
N VAL A 207 3.09 24.84 -6.47
CA VAL A 207 2.06 23.87 -6.09
C VAL A 207 0.77 24.51 -5.62
N SER A 208 0.74 25.82 -5.37
CA SER A 208 -0.53 26.55 -5.23
C SER A 208 -1.16 26.68 -6.61
N GLU A 209 -2.40 26.21 -6.80
CA GLU A 209 -3.12 26.45 -8.06
C GLU A 209 -3.38 27.96 -8.29
N GLY A 210 -3.16 28.80 -7.26
CA GLY A 210 -3.26 30.26 -7.34
C GLY A 210 -4.69 30.75 -7.53
N ARG A 211 -5.68 29.94 -7.14
CA ARG A 211 -7.11 30.22 -7.30
C ARG A 211 -7.79 30.40 -5.96
N ALA A 212 -8.90 31.12 -5.96
CA ALA A 212 -9.82 31.13 -4.84
C ALA A 212 -10.50 29.77 -4.71
N ALA A 213 -10.59 29.24 -3.49
CA ALA A 213 -11.33 28.02 -3.20
C ALA A 213 -12.15 28.20 -1.91
N SER A 214 -13.28 27.48 -1.84
CA SER A 214 -13.94 27.19 -0.58
C SER A 214 -13.54 25.77 -0.16
N GLY A 215 -12.40 25.71 0.53
CA GLY A 215 -11.74 24.53 1.07
C GLY A 215 -11.10 23.59 0.05
N VAL A 216 -10.10 22.85 0.54
CA VAL A 216 -9.19 22.05 -0.26
C VAL A 216 -8.98 20.67 0.36
N SER A 217 -8.75 19.67 -0.48
CA SER A 217 -8.26 18.34 -0.10
C SER A 217 -7.25 17.86 -1.12
N ALA A 218 -6.28 17.05 -0.67
CA ALA A 218 -5.21 16.59 -1.52
C ALA A 218 -4.84 15.14 -1.23
N THR A 219 -4.31 14.46 -2.24
CA THR A 219 -3.73 13.14 -2.12
C THR A 219 -2.62 12.94 -3.16
N SER A 220 -1.82 11.90 -3.00
CA SER A 220 -0.63 11.64 -3.83
C SER A 220 -0.67 10.26 -4.45
N TYR A 221 -0.11 10.15 -5.65
CA TYR A 221 0.09 8.86 -6.31
C TYR A 221 1.21 8.93 -7.34
N GLY A 222 2.27 8.16 -7.12
CA GLY A 222 3.50 8.19 -7.90
C GLY A 222 4.12 9.58 -7.89
N ASP A 223 4.34 10.12 -9.08
CA ASP A 223 4.92 11.45 -9.28
C ASP A 223 3.84 12.56 -9.37
N SER A 224 2.59 12.25 -8.99
CA SER A 224 1.44 13.16 -9.14
C SER A 224 0.83 13.53 -7.80
N ALA A 225 0.36 14.76 -7.68
CA ALA A 225 -0.52 15.22 -6.62
C ALA A 225 -1.89 15.54 -7.19
N PHE A 226 -2.95 15.19 -6.48
CA PHE A 226 -4.33 15.49 -6.86
C PHE A 226 -4.91 16.44 -5.84
N LEU A 227 -5.53 17.50 -6.32
CA LEU A 227 -6.16 18.54 -5.52
C LEU A 227 -7.65 18.57 -5.86
N ALA A 228 -8.50 18.47 -4.84
CA ALA A 228 -9.93 18.70 -4.93
C ALA A 228 -10.31 19.99 -4.19
N PHE A 229 -11.21 20.74 -4.78
CA PHE A 229 -11.71 21.99 -4.20
C PHE A 229 -13.13 22.26 -4.70
N GLN A 230 -13.85 23.06 -3.92
CA GLN A 230 -15.14 23.60 -4.31
C GLN A 230 -14.90 24.96 -4.96
N GLU A 231 -15.64 25.22 -6.06
CA GLU A 231 -15.72 26.53 -6.71
C GLU A 231 -14.47 26.90 -7.54
N ASN A 232 -14.68 27.58 -8.66
CA ASN A 232 -13.61 27.99 -9.58
C ASN A 232 -13.33 29.51 -9.54
N GLY A 233 -13.36 30.11 -8.35
CA GLY A 233 -13.13 31.53 -8.15
C GLY A 233 -14.02 32.16 -7.07
N PRO A 234 -13.73 33.41 -6.67
CA PRO A 234 -14.45 34.08 -5.56
C PRO A 234 -15.91 34.40 -5.87
N ASP A 235 -16.31 34.38 -7.15
CA ASP A 235 -17.68 34.63 -7.61
C ASP A 235 -18.48 33.34 -7.90
N ASP A 236 -17.85 32.16 -7.83
CA ASP A 236 -18.50 30.89 -8.12
C ASP A 236 -19.19 30.34 -6.86
N THR A 237 -20.51 30.44 -6.79
CA THR A 237 -21.30 29.90 -5.67
C THR A 237 -21.97 28.56 -6.02
N SER A 238 -21.46 27.85 -7.03
CA SER A 238 -22.07 26.60 -7.50
C SER A 238 -21.79 25.43 -6.56
N HIS A 239 -20.72 25.52 -5.76
CA HIS A 239 -20.18 24.45 -4.94
C HIS A 239 -19.85 23.17 -5.74
N LEU A 240 -19.66 23.30 -7.05
CA LEU A 240 -19.22 22.19 -7.90
C LEU A 240 -17.83 21.73 -7.49
N ILE A 241 -17.64 20.41 -7.50
CA ILE A 241 -16.38 19.79 -7.14
C ILE A 241 -15.51 19.67 -8.37
N TYR A 242 -14.32 20.27 -8.30
CA TYR A 242 -13.27 20.12 -9.31
C TYR A 242 -12.09 19.37 -8.74
N ILE A 243 -11.43 18.61 -9.60
CA ILE A 243 -10.14 17.98 -9.33
C ILE A 243 -9.13 18.40 -10.38
N SER A 244 -7.92 18.71 -9.92
CA SER A 244 -6.76 19.00 -10.76
C SER A 244 -5.61 18.05 -10.40
N GLU A 245 -4.81 17.67 -11.39
CA GLU A 245 -3.62 16.83 -11.23
C GLU A 245 -2.38 17.69 -11.46
N PHE A 246 -1.47 17.73 -10.50
CA PHE A 246 -0.14 18.29 -10.69
C PHE A 246 0.80 17.18 -11.14
N LYS A 247 1.37 17.33 -12.34
CA LYS A 247 2.31 16.36 -12.91
C LYS A 247 3.26 17.06 -13.86
N ASP A 248 4.52 16.63 -13.88
CA ASP A 248 5.57 17.21 -14.74
C ASP A 248 5.76 18.73 -14.55
N GLY A 249 5.58 19.21 -13.32
CA GLY A 249 5.77 20.63 -12.97
C GLY A 249 4.60 21.54 -13.36
N GLN A 250 3.45 20.99 -13.77
CA GLN A 250 2.28 21.78 -14.18
C GLN A 250 0.97 21.16 -13.70
N TRP A 251 0.00 22.02 -13.39
CA TRP A 251 -1.39 21.63 -13.17
C TRP A 251 -2.06 21.30 -14.51
N ARG A 252 -2.71 20.13 -14.57
CA ARG A 252 -3.58 19.75 -15.68
C ARG A 252 -4.88 20.56 -15.63
N PRO A 253 -5.65 20.64 -16.74
CA PRO A 253 -6.97 21.25 -16.72
C PRO A 253 -7.89 20.59 -15.68
N GLN A 254 -8.69 21.41 -15.01
CA GLN A 254 -9.66 20.96 -14.01
C GLN A 254 -10.69 20.01 -14.61
N GLU A 255 -11.03 18.96 -13.87
CA GLU A 255 -12.05 17.99 -14.20
C GLU A 255 -13.17 18.04 -13.15
N ALA A 256 -14.41 18.25 -13.58
CA ALA A 256 -15.56 18.18 -12.67
C ALA A 256 -15.81 16.72 -12.25
N VAL A 257 -16.09 16.49 -10.96
CA VAL A 257 -16.41 15.16 -10.42
C VAL A 257 -17.84 14.81 -10.75
N ALA A 258 -18.08 14.34 -11.99
CA ALA A 258 -19.41 13.97 -12.50
C ALA A 258 -20.49 15.05 -12.30
N GLY A 259 -20.09 16.33 -12.35
CA GLY A 259 -20.98 17.49 -12.13
C GLY A 259 -21.61 17.55 -10.73
N GLN A 260 -21.04 16.86 -9.75
CA GLN A 260 -21.52 16.85 -8.38
C GLN A 260 -21.10 18.13 -7.65
N ALA A 261 -21.92 18.53 -6.68
CA ALA A 261 -21.63 19.62 -5.75
C ALA A 261 -21.58 19.07 -4.32
N SER A 262 -20.64 19.58 -3.52
CA SER A 262 -20.52 19.24 -2.10
C SER A 262 -20.91 20.40 -1.21
N ALA A 263 -21.35 20.07 -0.01
CA ALA A 263 -21.63 21.06 1.02
C ALA A 263 -20.34 21.54 1.71
N ASP A 264 -19.45 20.61 1.99
CA ASP A 264 -18.15 20.83 2.61
C ASP A 264 -17.03 20.35 1.68
N PRO A 265 -15.76 20.67 1.99
CA PRO A 265 -14.64 20.25 1.16
C PRO A 265 -14.59 18.72 0.99
N PRO A 266 -14.54 18.22 -0.26
CA PRO A 266 -14.50 16.79 -0.54
C PRO A 266 -13.21 16.17 0.01
N GLN A 267 -13.21 14.86 0.27
CA GLN A 267 -12.03 14.14 0.73
C GLN A 267 -11.53 13.15 -0.31
N LEU A 268 -10.21 13.07 -0.45
CA LEU A 268 -9.54 12.23 -1.43
C LEU A 268 -8.75 11.09 -0.78
N ALA A 269 -8.81 9.91 -1.40
CA ALA A 269 -7.89 8.81 -1.12
C ALA A 269 -7.65 7.96 -2.36
N VAL A 270 -6.43 7.46 -2.53
CA VAL A 270 -6.09 6.53 -3.62
C VAL A 270 -6.02 5.11 -3.09
N LEU A 271 -6.78 4.20 -3.71
CA LEU A 271 -6.71 2.76 -3.44
C LEU A 271 -6.60 2.00 -4.77
N ASN A 272 -5.61 1.12 -4.89
CA ASN A 272 -5.41 0.21 -6.04
C ASN A 272 -5.51 0.92 -7.41
N GLY A 273 -4.81 2.05 -7.57
CA GLY A 273 -4.78 2.81 -8.82
C GLY A 273 -6.07 3.56 -9.14
N ARG A 274 -6.93 3.78 -8.15
CA ARG A 274 -8.15 4.59 -8.28
C ARG A 274 -8.17 5.71 -7.26
N ILE A 275 -8.45 6.91 -7.73
CA ILE A 275 -8.73 8.05 -6.85
C ILE A 275 -10.21 8.02 -6.46
N ASN A 276 -10.48 8.09 -5.16
CA ASN A 276 -11.80 8.11 -4.56
C ASN A 276 -12.06 9.51 -4.00
N CYS A 277 -13.22 10.07 -4.33
CA CYS A 277 -13.70 11.36 -3.87
C CYS A 277 -14.99 11.13 -3.06
N ILE A 278 -14.94 11.42 -1.76
CA ILE A 278 -16.06 11.24 -0.83
C ILE A 278 -16.43 12.59 -0.24
N PHE A 279 -17.72 12.92 -0.26
CA PHE A 279 -18.20 14.25 0.13
C PHE A 279 -19.66 14.18 0.55
N ASN A 280 -20.12 15.15 1.31
CA ASN A 280 -21.54 15.30 1.60
C ASN A 280 -22.24 16.13 0.51
N ALA A 281 -23.42 15.68 0.10
CA ALA A 281 -24.19 16.33 -0.95
C ALA A 281 -24.51 17.79 -0.60
N ASN A 282 -24.48 18.69 -1.59
CA ASN A 282 -24.89 20.08 -1.40
C ASN A 282 -26.42 20.27 -1.43
N ASP A 283 -27.12 19.61 -0.51
CA ASP A 283 -28.56 19.76 -0.30
C ASP A 283 -28.93 19.58 1.18
N GLU A 284 -30.23 19.61 1.51
CA GLU A 284 -30.72 19.45 2.88
C GLU A 284 -30.43 18.05 3.46
N SER A 285 -30.20 17.04 2.62
CA SER A 285 -29.92 15.68 3.08
C SER A 285 -28.52 15.56 3.67
N LYS A 286 -27.55 16.26 3.06
CA LYS A 286 -26.10 16.07 3.27
C LYS A 286 -25.72 14.58 3.24
N ASP A 287 -26.35 13.81 2.35
CA ASP A 287 -26.01 12.40 2.17
C ASP A 287 -24.56 12.27 1.68
N LEU A 288 -23.82 11.31 2.23
CA LEU A 288 -22.42 11.04 1.95
C LEU A 288 -22.31 10.28 0.62
N LYS A 289 -21.83 10.99 -0.38
CA LYS A 289 -21.64 10.54 -1.75
C LYS A 289 -20.22 10.08 -2.01
N TRP A 290 -20.06 9.15 -2.94
CA TRP A 290 -18.79 8.57 -3.31
C TRP A 290 -18.69 8.35 -4.82
N TYR A 291 -17.67 8.96 -5.40
CA TYR A 291 -17.31 8.82 -6.80
C TYR A 291 -15.84 8.40 -6.91
N SER A 292 -15.50 7.61 -7.92
CA SER A 292 -14.10 7.27 -8.18
C SER A 292 -13.74 7.26 -9.66
N ARG A 293 -12.47 7.48 -9.94
CA ARG A 293 -11.90 7.49 -11.28
C ARG A 293 -10.65 6.62 -11.31
N SER A 294 -10.48 5.84 -12.38
CA SER A 294 -9.25 5.07 -12.56
C SER A 294 -8.11 6.01 -12.95
N LEU A 295 -6.91 5.76 -12.42
CA LEU A 295 -5.69 6.49 -12.75
C LEU A 295 -4.89 5.81 -13.87
N HIS A 296 -5.24 4.56 -14.21
CA HIS A 296 -4.64 3.77 -15.29
C HIS A 296 -5.68 3.25 -16.26
N ASP A 297 -5.30 3.09 -17.54
CA ASP A 297 -6.14 2.51 -18.59
C ASP A 297 -6.36 0.99 -18.43
N PHE A 298 -5.75 0.38 -17.42
CA PHE A 298 -5.95 -1.01 -17.01
C PHE A 298 -6.40 -1.10 -15.54
N SER A 299 -7.01 -2.22 -15.16
CA SER A 299 -7.41 -2.50 -13.78
C SER A 299 -6.33 -3.29 -13.06
N LEU A 300 -5.82 -2.81 -11.92
CA LEU A 300 -4.81 -3.56 -11.14
C LEU A 300 -5.31 -4.95 -10.73
N SER A 301 -6.58 -5.08 -10.34
CA SER A 301 -7.15 -6.37 -9.93
C SER A 301 -7.32 -7.38 -11.07
N SER A 302 -7.19 -6.97 -12.33
CA SER A 302 -7.38 -7.84 -13.51
C SER A 302 -6.51 -7.45 -14.70
N TRP A 303 -5.27 -7.03 -14.44
CA TRP A 303 -4.40 -6.42 -15.45
C TRP A 303 -4.00 -7.39 -16.55
N MET A 304 -4.01 -8.69 -16.29
CA MET A 304 -3.67 -9.71 -17.30
C MET A 304 -4.74 -9.87 -18.38
N ARG A 305 -5.94 -9.28 -18.23
CA ARG A 305 -7.09 -9.45 -19.14
C ARG A 305 -6.75 -9.20 -20.60
N ASP A 306 -6.04 -8.10 -20.88
CA ASP A 306 -5.83 -7.62 -22.26
C ASP A 306 -4.53 -8.15 -22.89
N ILE A 307 -3.80 -9.01 -22.18
CA ILE A 307 -2.60 -9.69 -22.68
C ILE A 307 -3.01 -10.94 -23.47
N PRO A 308 -2.44 -11.22 -24.66
CA PRO A 308 -2.82 -12.38 -25.46
C PRO A 308 -2.59 -13.73 -24.77
N ASP A 309 -3.45 -14.72 -25.05
CA ASP A 309 -3.44 -16.04 -24.42
C ASP A 309 -2.19 -16.87 -24.77
N GLU A 310 -1.60 -16.64 -25.94
CA GLU A 310 -0.37 -17.28 -26.41
C GLU A 310 0.89 -16.79 -25.70
N THR A 311 0.79 -15.70 -24.93
CA THR A 311 1.93 -15.08 -24.23
C THR A 311 2.54 -16.06 -23.23
N PRO A 312 3.81 -16.48 -23.36
CA PRO A 312 4.47 -17.31 -22.36
C PRO A 312 4.62 -16.53 -21.05
N LEU A 313 4.35 -17.16 -19.91
CA LEU A 313 4.42 -16.48 -18.61
C LEU A 313 5.83 -15.98 -18.27
N SER A 314 6.88 -16.61 -18.82
CA SER A 314 8.27 -16.17 -18.72
C SER A 314 8.54 -14.81 -19.37
N THR A 315 7.63 -14.31 -20.22
CA THR A 315 7.77 -13.03 -20.91
C THR A 315 7.16 -11.86 -20.16
N LEU A 316 6.38 -12.13 -19.10
CA LEU A 316 5.69 -11.10 -18.33
C LEU A 316 6.59 -10.48 -17.28
N THR A 317 6.37 -9.20 -17.01
CA THR A 317 6.81 -8.56 -15.78
C THR A 317 5.72 -8.75 -14.73
N ILE A 318 6.02 -9.48 -13.65
CA ILE A 318 5.03 -9.88 -12.64
C ILE A 318 5.42 -9.29 -11.28
N PRO A 319 4.64 -8.36 -10.70
CA PRO A 319 4.85 -7.93 -9.33
C PRO A 319 4.42 -9.06 -8.37
N GLY A 320 5.19 -9.26 -7.32
CA GLY A 320 4.93 -10.28 -6.32
C GLY A 320 5.39 -9.88 -4.93
N THR A 321 5.13 -10.76 -3.97
CA THR A 321 5.46 -10.55 -2.56
C THR A 321 6.37 -11.64 -2.04
N HIS A 322 7.36 -11.22 -1.26
CA HIS A 322 8.19 -12.09 -0.45
C HIS A 322 7.48 -12.44 0.86
N ASP A 323 7.53 -13.71 1.26
CA ASP A 323 6.82 -14.25 2.41
C ASP A 323 5.37 -13.74 2.49
N SER A 324 4.59 -14.00 1.43
CA SER A 324 3.32 -13.32 1.15
C SER A 324 2.30 -13.40 2.29
N CYS A 325 2.40 -14.40 3.17
CA CYS A 325 1.47 -14.59 4.28
C CYS A 325 1.94 -13.95 5.59
N ALA A 326 3.13 -13.35 5.66
CA ALA A 326 3.69 -12.84 6.91
C ALA A 326 3.12 -11.46 7.30
N GLU A 327 1.80 -11.39 7.44
CA GLU A 327 1.02 -10.33 8.11
C GLU A 327 1.15 -10.50 9.65
N SER A 328 2.37 -10.67 10.15
CA SER A 328 2.64 -11.00 11.56
C SER A 328 2.65 -9.75 12.43
N ASN A 329 2.17 -9.82 13.68
CA ASN A 329 2.37 -8.73 14.65
C ASN A 329 3.77 -8.68 15.27
N ILE A 330 4.63 -9.63 14.92
CA ILE A 330 6.03 -9.65 15.34
C ILE A 330 6.84 -8.89 14.28
N PRO A 331 7.37 -7.68 14.57
CA PRO A 331 7.93 -6.79 13.54
C PRO A 331 9.01 -7.44 12.66
N PHE A 332 9.95 -8.17 13.26
CA PHE A 332 11.02 -8.86 12.53
C PHE A 332 10.58 -10.08 11.70
N VAL A 333 9.32 -10.53 11.86
CA VAL A 333 8.71 -11.59 11.05
C VAL A 333 7.81 -11.00 9.96
N ARG A 334 7.36 -9.76 10.11
CA ARG A 334 6.40 -9.17 9.18
C ARG A 334 7.09 -8.79 7.88
N THR A 335 6.45 -9.08 6.74
CA THR A 335 6.89 -8.61 5.41
C THR A 335 5.77 -7.97 4.62
N GLN A 336 4.52 -8.15 5.04
CA GLN A 336 3.33 -7.64 4.37
C GLN A 336 2.35 -7.05 5.39
N TYR A 337 1.61 -6.00 4.99
CA TYR A 337 0.41 -5.55 5.70
C TYR A 337 -0.88 -6.01 5.03
N LEU A 338 -0.81 -6.35 3.74
CA LEU A 338 -1.95 -6.80 2.95
C LEU A 338 -2.20 -8.29 3.16
N SER A 339 -3.47 -8.66 3.37
CA SER A 339 -3.88 -10.06 3.25
C SER A 339 -3.76 -10.56 1.81
N ILE A 340 -3.86 -11.87 1.59
CA ILE A 340 -3.71 -12.47 0.26
C ILE A 340 -4.75 -11.93 -0.72
N THR A 341 -6.00 -11.83 -0.30
CA THR A 341 -7.05 -11.19 -1.11
C THR A 341 -6.65 -9.76 -1.51
N LYS A 342 -6.15 -8.95 -0.56
CA LYS A 342 -5.77 -7.54 -0.82
C LYS A 342 -4.53 -7.42 -1.70
N GLN A 343 -3.58 -8.34 -1.59
CA GLN A 343 -2.44 -8.44 -2.50
C GLN A 343 -2.89 -8.69 -3.95
N MET A 344 -3.83 -9.61 -4.13
CA MET A 344 -4.39 -9.92 -5.45
C MET A 344 -5.21 -8.74 -6.00
N GLU A 345 -5.96 -8.03 -5.16
CA GLU A 345 -6.69 -6.81 -5.56
C GLU A 345 -5.75 -5.65 -5.95
N ALA A 346 -4.58 -5.55 -5.31
CA ALA A 346 -3.53 -4.58 -5.64
C ALA A 346 -2.77 -4.94 -6.94
N GLY A 347 -2.94 -6.16 -7.46
CA GLY A 347 -2.37 -6.61 -8.74
C GLY A 347 -1.16 -7.53 -8.64
N LEU A 348 -0.80 -7.98 -7.43
CA LEU A 348 0.26 -8.95 -7.22
C LEU A 348 -0.13 -10.31 -7.79
N ARG A 349 0.79 -10.96 -8.53
CA ARG A 349 0.59 -12.25 -9.23
C ARG A 349 1.73 -13.24 -9.05
N PHE A 350 2.64 -12.97 -8.11
CA PHE A 350 3.58 -13.95 -7.59
C PHE A 350 3.50 -13.95 -6.06
N LEU A 351 3.28 -15.13 -5.47
CA LEU A 351 3.21 -15.30 -4.02
C LEU A 351 4.28 -16.29 -3.57
N ASP A 352 5.13 -15.89 -2.63
CA ASP A 352 6.10 -16.75 -1.96
C ASP A 352 5.49 -17.34 -0.68
N LEU A 353 5.16 -18.63 -0.73
CA LEU A 353 4.52 -19.38 0.35
C LEU A 353 5.52 -20.35 0.97
N ARG A 354 5.93 -20.07 2.21
CA ARG A 354 6.78 -20.95 2.99
C ARG A 354 5.92 -21.77 3.93
N CYS A 355 6.02 -23.10 3.81
CA CYS A 355 5.16 -24.02 4.53
C CYS A 355 5.95 -25.03 5.35
N ARG A 356 5.31 -25.60 6.36
CA ARG A 356 5.70 -26.88 6.95
C ARG A 356 4.52 -27.84 6.93
N ALA A 357 4.81 -29.13 6.82
CA ALA A 357 3.82 -30.19 6.97
C ALA A 357 3.77 -30.63 8.43
N ASP A 358 2.56 -30.83 8.97
CA ASP A 358 2.37 -31.52 10.23
C ASP A 358 2.44 -33.05 10.06
N SER A 359 2.26 -33.79 11.16
CA SER A 359 2.28 -35.26 11.16
C SER A 359 1.12 -35.91 10.36
N GLU A 360 0.06 -35.15 10.07
CA GLU A 360 -1.10 -35.60 9.29
C GLU A 360 -0.98 -35.21 7.81
N GLY A 361 0.10 -34.51 7.43
CA GLY A 361 0.32 -34.01 6.07
C GLY A 361 -0.45 -32.74 5.75
N GLN A 362 -0.99 -32.03 6.75
CA GLN A 362 -1.58 -30.71 6.57
C GLN A 362 -0.48 -29.64 6.49
N LEU A 363 -0.67 -28.65 5.63
CA LEU A 363 0.32 -27.61 5.36
C LEU A 363 -0.08 -26.29 6.03
N TYR A 364 0.87 -25.72 6.78
CA TYR A 364 0.73 -24.46 7.49
C TYR A 364 1.85 -23.49 7.11
N LEU A 365 1.55 -22.19 7.16
CA LEU A 365 2.46 -21.12 6.75
C LEU A 365 3.43 -20.75 7.88
N TYR A 366 4.68 -20.51 7.50
CA TYR A 366 5.79 -20.16 8.38
C TYR A 366 6.62 -19.01 7.81
N HIS A 367 7.38 -18.34 8.66
CA HIS A 367 8.49 -17.48 8.26
C HIS A 367 9.64 -17.65 9.27
N GLY A 368 10.76 -18.20 8.81
CA GLY A 368 11.97 -18.32 9.65
C GLY A 368 11.76 -19.22 10.86
N GLY A 369 10.93 -20.26 10.71
CA GLY A 369 10.54 -21.18 11.77
C GLY A 369 9.44 -20.69 12.70
N ILE A 370 8.91 -19.49 12.51
CA ILE A 370 7.79 -18.95 13.28
C ILE A 370 6.48 -19.21 12.52
N PRO A 371 5.48 -19.87 13.12
CA PRO A 371 4.16 -20.05 12.50
C PRO A 371 3.46 -18.71 12.31
N ILE A 372 2.77 -18.55 11.19
CA ILE A 372 1.94 -17.37 10.91
C ILE A 372 0.59 -17.48 11.63
N ASN A 373 0.11 -16.36 12.20
CA ASN A 373 -1.16 -16.22 12.95
C ASN A 373 -1.25 -16.99 14.28
N LEU A 374 -0.17 -17.01 15.08
CA LEU A 374 -0.20 -17.56 16.44
C LEU A 374 -1.41 -17.05 17.27
N PRO A 375 -2.12 -17.93 18.01
CA PRO A 375 -1.90 -19.37 18.17
C PRO A 375 -2.57 -20.24 17.08
N MET A 376 -3.38 -19.67 16.19
CA MET A 376 -4.09 -20.39 15.14
C MET A 376 -3.32 -20.34 13.82
N TYR A 377 -2.53 -21.38 13.58
CA TYR A 377 -1.64 -21.42 12.42
C TYR A 377 -2.43 -21.25 11.12
N LEU A 378 -1.98 -20.32 10.27
CA LEU A 378 -2.60 -20.11 8.97
C LEU A 378 -2.35 -21.35 8.10
N SER A 379 -3.41 -21.99 7.61
CA SER A 379 -3.30 -23.16 6.72
C SER A 379 -3.15 -22.75 5.26
N LEU A 380 -2.41 -23.55 4.49
CA LEU A 380 -2.27 -23.36 3.04
C LEU A 380 -3.63 -23.45 2.32
N GLU A 381 -4.54 -24.28 2.85
CA GLU A 381 -5.90 -24.39 2.32
C GLU A 381 -6.65 -23.07 2.37
N LYS A 382 -6.60 -22.35 3.50
CA LYS A 382 -7.25 -21.03 3.62
C LYS A 382 -6.66 -20.04 2.62
N VAL A 383 -5.33 -19.95 2.54
CA VAL A 383 -4.61 -19.07 1.62
C VAL A 383 -4.98 -19.34 0.17
N MET A 384 -4.95 -20.61 -0.25
CA MET A 384 -5.24 -20.95 -1.64
C MET A 384 -6.71 -20.79 -1.99
N ASN A 385 -7.65 -20.95 -1.04
CA ASN A 385 -9.04 -20.64 -1.29
C ASN A 385 -9.23 -19.14 -1.58
N GLU A 386 -8.60 -18.23 -0.83
CA GLU A 386 -8.61 -16.79 -1.15
C GLU A 386 -8.07 -16.51 -2.57
N VAL A 387 -6.96 -17.17 -2.94
CA VAL A 387 -6.40 -17.07 -4.29
C VAL A 387 -7.40 -17.52 -5.36
N PHE A 388 -8.00 -18.70 -5.20
CA PHE A 388 -8.92 -19.25 -6.20
C PHE A 388 -10.22 -18.46 -6.28
N ASP A 389 -10.74 -17.97 -5.16
CA ASP A 389 -11.92 -17.12 -5.11
C ASP A 389 -11.66 -15.80 -5.87
N HIS A 390 -10.46 -15.21 -5.72
CA HIS A 390 -10.06 -14.03 -6.50
C HIS A 390 -9.96 -14.34 -7.99
N LEU A 391 -9.29 -15.44 -8.37
CA LEU A 391 -9.13 -15.82 -9.79
C LEU A 391 -10.46 -16.12 -10.49
N GLN A 392 -11.49 -16.48 -9.73
CA GLN A 392 -12.85 -16.75 -10.23
C GLN A 392 -13.82 -15.58 -10.00
N LYS A 393 -13.35 -14.42 -9.49
CA LYS A 393 -14.20 -13.27 -9.17
C LYS A 393 -14.77 -12.63 -10.44
N GLY A 394 -16.11 -12.61 -10.55
CA GLY A 394 -16.85 -11.95 -11.63
C GLY A 394 -17.70 -12.92 -12.48
N ASP A 395 -18.51 -12.36 -13.38
CA ASP A 395 -19.45 -13.14 -14.22
C ASP A 395 -18.86 -13.59 -15.58
N SER A 396 -17.59 -13.24 -15.86
CA SER A 396 -16.90 -13.54 -17.12
C SER A 396 -15.89 -14.69 -16.95
N ALA A 397 -15.33 -15.17 -18.08
CA ALA A 397 -14.20 -16.10 -18.03
C ALA A 397 -13.03 -15.51 -17.21
N PRO A 398 -12.30 -16.32 -16.43
CA PRO A 398 -11.14 -15.87 -15.66
C PRO A 398 -10.11 -15.15 -16.52
N THR A 399 -9.62 -14.02 -16.05
CA THR A 399 -8.68 -13.16 -16.78
C THR A 399 -7.26 -13.22 -16.27
N ASP A 400 -7.02 -13.79 -15.09
CA ASP A 400 -5.73 -13.72 -14.43
C ASP A 400 -5.23 -15.11 -14.04
N THR A 401 -3.94 -15.20 -13.78
CA THR A 401 -3.27 -16.36 -13.18
C THR A 401 -2.28 -15.88 -12.13
N VAL A 402 -1.84 -16.76 -11.24
CA VAL A 402 -0.86 -16.45 -10.19
C VAL A 402 0.22 -17.50 -10.15
N LEU A 403 1.47 -17.05 -9.99
CA LEU A 403 2.61 -17.91 -9.71
C LEU A 403 2.68 -18.16 -8.21
N ILE A 404 2.64 -19.43 -7.80
CA ILE A 404 2.75 -19.84 -6.41
C ILE A 404 4.09 -20.53 -6.21
N SER A 405 5.00 -19.83 -5.55
CA SER A 405 6.28 -20.37 -5.09
C SER A 405 6.05 -21.07 -3.76
N ILE A 406 6.22 -22.39 -3.71
CA ILE A 406 6.14 -23.15 -2.46
C ILE A 406 7.55 -23.56 -2.02
N ASN A 407 7.90 -23.21 -0.78
CA ASN A 407 9.13 -23.62 -0.12
C ASN A 407 8.84 -24.44 1.15
N ASN A 408 9.73 -25.37 1.50
CA ASN A 408 9.72 -26.03 2.80
C ASN A 408 10.52 -25.21 3.82
N ASP A 409 9.85 -24.64 4.81
CA ASP A 409 10.49 -23.83 5.87
C ASP A 409 11.12 -24.70 6.97
N ASP A 410 10.95 -26.03 6.93
CA ASP A 410 11.67 -26.94 7.82
C ASP A 410 13.08 -27.23 7.27
N VAL A 411 14.05 -26.51 7.82
CA VAL A 411 15.48 -26.65 7.51
C VAL A 411 16.21 -27.63 8.43
N SER A 412 15.50 -28.35 9.31
CA SER A 412 16.13 -29.23 10.30
C SER A 412 16.77 -30.48 9.70
N GLY A 413 16.31 -30.90 8.52
CA GLY A 413 16.76 -32.14 7.87
C GLY A 413 16.31 -33.43 8.57
N ASN A 414 15.38 -33.34 9.52
CA ASN A 414 14.93 -34.49 10.32
C ASN A 414 13.96 -35.41 9.57
N LEU A 415 13.26 -34.91 8.55
CA LEU A 415 12.29 -35.65 7.76
C LEU A 415 12.81 -35.84 6.32
N PRO A 416 12.53 -36.98 5.67
CA PRO A 416 12.91 -37.17 4.28
C PRO A 416 12.09 -36.23 3.35
N PRO A 417 12.65 -35.80 2.20
CA PRO A 417 11.97 -34.90 1.27
C PRO A 417 10.58 -35.37 0.82
N SER A 418 10.35 -36.69 0.75
CA SER A 418 9.07 -37.30 0.38
C SER A 418 7.91 -36.85 1.26
N VAL A 419 8.13 -36.57 2.55
CA VAL A 419 7.03 -36.18 3.46
C VAL A 419 6.40 -34.86 2.99
N PHE A 420 7.23 -33.83 2.82
CA PHE A 420 6.74 -32.53 2.39
C PHE A 420 6.27 -32.57 0.93
N TYR A 421 6.99 -33.27 0.04
CA TYR A 421 6.59 -33.41 -1.35
C TYR A 421 5.19 -34.04 -1.48
N ASN A 422 4.94 -35.14 -0.77
CA ASN A 422 3.65 -35.83 -0.79
C ASN A 422 2.54 -34.99 -0.15
N ALA A 423 2.84 -34.21 0.91
CA ALA A 423 1.86 -33.30 1.50
C ALA A 423 1.39 -32.24 0.47
N VAL A 424 2.31 -31.61 -0.27
CA VAL A 424 1.96 -30.63 -1.31
C VAL A 424 1.24 -31.30 -2.49
N LYS A 425 1.71 -32.47 -2.94
CA LYS A 425 1.06 -33.21 -4.02
C LYS A 425 -0.39 -33.59 -3.64
N ASN A 426 -0.59 -34.18 -2.46
CA ASN A 426 -1.91 -34.54 -1.97
C ASN A 426 -2.83 -33.32 -1.80
N PHE A 427 -2.27 -32.18 -1.40
CA PHE A 427 -3.02 -30.93 -1.33
C PHE A 427 -3.52 -30.47 -2.71
N ILE A 428 -2.65 -30.52 -3.73
CA ILE A 428 -3.00 -30.14 -5.11
C ILE A 428 -4.00 -31.13 -5.72
N ASP A 429 -3.83 -32.44 -5.48
CA ASP A 429 -4.71 -33.51 -6.00
C ASP A 429 -6.16 -33.40 -5.51
N LYS A 430 -6.44 -32.62 -4.45
CA LYS A 430 -7.81 -32.28 -4.04
C LYS A 430 -8.51 -31.36 -5.03
N THR A 431 -7.77 -30.52 -5.76
CA THR A 431 -8.32 -29.53 -6.71
C THR A 431 -7.47 -29.39 -7.98
N PRO A 432 -7.18 -30.49 -8.71
CA PRO A 432 -6.17 -30.51 -9.77
C PRO A 432 -6.49 -29.54 -10.93
N ASN A 433 -7.77 -29.31 -11.22
CA ASN A 433 -8.20 -28.39 -12.27
C ASN A 433 -7.91 -26.91 -11.95
N ARG A 434 -7.59 -26.57 -10.69
CA ARG A 434 -7.24 -25.22 -10.25
C ARG A 434 -5.73 -24.94 -10.34
N TRP A 435 -4.94 -25.92 -10.79
CA TRP A 435 -3.48 -25.82 -10.84
C TRP A 435 -2.93 -26.05 -12.25
N ILE A 436 -1.80 -25.40 -12.52
CA ILE A 436 -0.85 -25.77 -13.56
C ILE A 436 0.36 -26.39 -12.87
N THR A 437 0.47 -27.71 -13.00
CA THR A 437 1.55 -28.53 -12.42
C THR A 437 2.56 -29.01 -13.44
N LYS A 438 2.45 -28.56 -14.71
CA LYS A 438 3.43 -28.93 -15.74
C LYS A 438 4.81 -28.37 -15.38
N ARG A 439 5.86 -29.06 -15.84
CA ARG A 439 7.26 -28.75 -15.53
C ARG A 439 7.92 -27.77 -16.52
N THR A 440 7.17 -27.35 -17.54
CA THR A 440 7.59 -26.41 -18.59
C THR A 440 6.85 -25.07 -18.49
N THR A 441 7.30 -24.05 -19.21
CA THR A 441 6.65 -22.73 -19.27
C THR A 441 5.20 -22.83 -19.77
N ALA A 442 4.26 -22.25 -19.03
CA ALA A 442 2.86 -22.10 -19.44
C ALA A 442 2.63 -20.85 -20.28
N THR A 443 1.65 -20.92 -21.18
CA THR A 443 1.08 -19.68 -21.75
C THR A 443 0.05 -19.11 -20.78
N LEU A 444 -0.23 -17.81 -20.93
CA LEU A 444 -1.22 -17.13 -20.10
C LEU A 444 -2.61 -17.78 -20.24
N GLY A 445 -3.03 -18.11 -21.46
CA GLY A 445 -4.34 -18.72 -21.73
C GLY A 445 -4.52 -20.10 -21.08
N GLU A 446 -3.46 -20.91 -21.01
CA GLU A 446 -3.49 -22.19 -20.28
C GLU A 446 -3.72 -21.98 -18.77
N ALA A 447 -3.15 -20.89 -18.24
CA ALA A 447 -3.02 -20.61 -16.82
C ALA A 447 -4.15 -19.74 -16.24
N ARG A 448 -4.94 -19.04 -17.07
CA ARG A 448 -6.07 -18.22 -16.59
C ARG A 448 -7.02 -19.02 -15.70
N GLY A 449 -7.37 -18.45 -14.56
CA GLY A 449 -8.22 -19.08 -13.53
C GLY A 449 -7.52 -20.13 -12.67
N LYS A 450 -6.20 -20.34 -12.84
CA LYS A 450 -5.41 -21.36 -12.15
C LYS A 450 -4.15 -20.77 -11.50
N ALA A 451 -3.63 -21.49 -10.52
CA ALA A 451 -2.34 -21.23 -9.91
C ALA A 451 -1.23 -22.05 -10.60
N VAL A 452 -0.10 -21.44 -10.91
CA VAL A 452 1.08 -22.12 -11.50
C VAL A 452 2.07 -22.46 -10.39
N LEU A 453 2.43 -23.74 -10.27
CA LEU A 453 3.34 -24.19 -9.22
C LEU A 453 4.82 -23.96 -9.59
N LEU A 454 5.51 -23.19 -8.77
CA LEU A 454 6.97 -23.10 -8.73
C LEU A 454 7.47 -23.85 -7.47
N ARG A 455 8.20 -24.96 -7.67
CA ARG A 455 8.60 -25.88 -6.60
C ARG A 455 9.99 -25.56 -6.08
N ARG A 456 10.14 -25.01 -4.87
CA ARG A 456 11.44 -24.71 -4.24
C ARG A 456 11.96 -25.81 -3.30
N TYR A 457 11.27 -26.94 -3.22
CA TYR A 457 11.64 -28.07 -2.37
C TYR A 457 11.99 -29.30 -3.20
N HIS A 458 12.89 -30.15 -2.70
CA HIS A 458 13.29 -31.37 -3.39
C HIS A 458 12.16 -32.42 -3.40
N ALA A 459 12.10 -33.19 -4.48
CA ALA A 459 11.35 -34.44 -4.52
C ALA A 459 12.21 -35.58 -3.93
N ASP A 460 11.55 -36.70 -3.60
CA ASP A 460 12.27 -37.93 -3.27
C ASP A 460 12.93 -38.48 -4.56
N PRO A 461 14.22 -38.87 -4.53
CA PRO A 461 14.90 -39.46 -5.68
C PRO A 461 14.23 -40.69 -6.29
N ASP A 462 13.40 -41.40 -5.51
CA ASP A 462 12.71 -42.61 -5.96
C ASP A 462 11.38 -42.34 -6.69
N ILE A 463 10.90 -41.09 -6.72
CA ILE A 463 9.69 -40.71 -7.47
C ILE A 463 10.01 -40.74 -8.97
N ASP A 464 9.16 -41.38 -9.76
CA ASP A 464 9.28 -41.39 -11.22
C ASP A 464 9.31 -39.93 -11.73
N PRO A 465 10.32 -39.52 -12.53
CA PRO A 465 10.37 -38.18 -13.12
C PRO A 465 9.07 -37.76 -13.82
N ALA A 466 8.28 -38.70 -14.36
CA ALA A 466 6.98 -38.43 -14.97
C ALA A 466 5.89 -38.01 -13.97
N GLU A 467 6.03 -38.33 -12.68
CA GLU A 467 5.13 -37.96 -11.59
C GLU A 467 5.51 -36.63 -10.90
N LEU A 468 6.64 -36.04 -11.32
CA LEU A 468 7.10 -34.76 -10.78
C LEU A 468 6.19 -33.60 -11.22
N ILE A 469 5.85 -32.74 -10.26
CA ILE A 469 4.99 -31.57 -10.48
C ILE A 469 5.73 -30.24 -10.30
N GLY A 470 5.28 -29.24 -11.06
CA GLY A 470 5.73 -27.85 -10.99
C GLY A 470 7.07 -27.60 -11.67
N ILE A 471 7.36 -26.32 -11.95
CA ILE A 471 8.69 -25.92 -12.42
C ILE A 471 9.67 -26.12 -11.26
N ASP A 472 10.72 -26.91 -11.50
CA ASP A 472 11.69 -27.29 -10.46
C ASP A 472 12.68 -26.17 -10.16
N LEU A 473 12.51 -25.53 -9.00
CA LEU A 473 13.43 -24.53 -8.45
C LEU A 473 14.17 -25.06 -7.22
N SER A 474 14.20 -26.38 -6.98
CA SER A 474 14.83 -26.96 -5.79
C SER A 474 16.36 -26.81 -5.75
N GLY A 475 16.99 -26.44 -6.86
CA GLY A 475 18.41 -26.06 -6.92
C GLY A 475 18.71 -24.64 -6.41
N TRP A 476 17.74 -23.95 -5.81
CA TRP A 476 17.87 -22.56 -5.35
C TRP A 476 19.07 -22.38 -4.41
N LEU A 477 19.97 -21.44 -4.74
CA LEU A 477 21.13 -21.13 -3.91
C LEU A 477 20.78 -20.13 -2.83
N ASN A 478 21.15 -20.42 -1.58
CA ASN A 478 20.90 -19.54 -0.44
C ASN A 478 21.76 -18.26 -0.48
N ASP A 479 21.15 -17.10 -0.21
CA ASP A 479 21.79 -15.79 -0.09
C ASP A 479 22.70 -15.43 -1.27
N ASN A 480 22.23 -15.66 -2.49
CA ASN A 480 23.03 -15.54 -3.70
C ASN A 480 22.54 -14.39 -4.60
N PRO A 481 23.41 -13.43 -4.97
CA PRO A 481 23.01 -12.27 -5.76
C PRO A 481 22.78 -12.56 -7.25
N ASP A 482 23.26 -13.69 -7.77
CA ASP A 482 23.22 -13.98 -9.21
C ASP A 482 23.53 -15.45 -9.50
N PHE A 483 22.50 -16.24 -9.80
CA PHE A 483 22.68 -17.64 -10.20
C PHE A 483 21.66 -18.08 -11.22
N THR A 484 22.00 -19.12 -11.99
CA THR A 484 21.15 -19.69 -13.03
C THR A 484 20.91 -21.17 -12.77
N LEU A 485 19.65 -21.57 -12.79
CA LEU A 485 19.19 -22.95 -12.72
C LEU A 485 18.75 -23.40 -14.11
N GLN A 486 19.19 -24.59 -14.50
CA GLN A 486 18.65 -25.31 -15.65
C GLN A 486 17.86 -26.49 -15.12
N THR A 487 16.55 -26.56 -15.41
CA THR A 487 15.73 -27.70 -15.00
C THR A 487 15.95 -28.90 -15.93
N ALA A 488 15.51 -30.08 -15.49
CA ALA A 488 15.52 -31.28 -16.33
C ALA A 488 14.53 -31.23 -17.51
N ASP A 489 13.65 -30.23 -17.54
CA ASP A 489 12.59 -30.03 -18.54
C ASP A 489 12.88 -28.81 -19.43
N ASP A 490 14.17 -28.49 -19.59
CA ASP A 490 14.69 -27.42 -20.44
C ASP A 490 14.18 -26.01 -20.13
N VAL A 491 13.80 -25.74 -18.87
CA VAL A 491 13.51 -24.39 -18.40
C VAL A 491 14.77 -23.78 -17.79
N THR A 492 15.15 -22.59 -18.26
CA THR A 492 16.25 -21.80 -17.70
C THR A 492 15.69 -20.69 -16.81
N ILE A 493 16.18 -20.59 -15.58
CA ILE A 493 15.77 -19.57 -14.61
C ILE A 493 17.01 -18.89 -14.03
N THR A 494 17.09 -17.57 -14.11
CA THR A 494 18.12 -16.76 -13.43
C THR A 494 17.50 -16.01 -12.26
N LEU A 495 18.17 -16.02 -11.11
CA LEU A 495 17.63 -15.53 -9.84
C LEU A 495 18.61 -14.60 -9.12
N GLN A 496 18.05 -13.60 -8.43
CA GLN A 496 18.73 -12.78 -7.44
C GLN A 496 17.98 -12.91 -6.11
N ASP A 497 18.65 -13.48 -5.11
CA ASP A 497 18.13 -13.67 -3.76
C ASP A 497 19.23 -13.44 -2.71
N LYS A 498 19.91 -12.30 -2.79
CA LYS A 498 20.82 -11.80 -1.75
C LYS A 498 20.00 -11.16 -0.64
N TRP A 499 19.54 -11.94 0.33
CA TRP A 499 18.59 -11.50 1.35
C TRP A 499 19.25 -11.14 2.70
N LYS A 500 20.46 -11.62 3.00
CA LYS A 500 21.06 -11.46 4.35
C LYS A 500 22.23 -10.47 4.43
N TYR A 501 22.13 -9.42 5.25
CA TYR A 501 23.25 -8.54 5.57
C TYR A 501 23.72 -8.80 7.00
N SER A 502 24.76 -9.64 7.16
CA SER A 502 25.27 -10.11 8.46
C SER A 502 26.20 -9.12 9.18
N GLU A 503 26.66 -8.08 8.49
CA GLU A 503 27.52 -7.04 9.08
C GLU A 503 26.70 -5.79 9.40
N ILE A 504 27.15 -5.01 10.38
CA ILE A 504 26.55 -3.69 10.63
C ILE A 504 26.87 -2.81 9.44
N ILE A 505 25.85 -2.42 8.72
CA ILE A 505 25.93 -1.53 7.57
C ILE A 505 24.86 -0.45 7.74
N PRO A 506 25.17 0.84 7.50
CA PRO A 506 24.16 1.88 7.45
C PRO A 506 23.04 1.54 6.47
N LEU A 507 21.79 1.89 6.80
CA LEU A 507 20.64 1.56 5.95
C LEU A 507 20.81 2.04 4.49
N ALA A 508 21.42 3.22 4.29
CA ALA A 508 21.66 3.76 2.96
C ALA A 508 22.58 2.85 2.12
N ASP A 509 23.68 2.38 2.72
CA ASP A 509 24.65 1.51 2.06
C ASP A 509 24.07 0.11 1.82
N LEU A 510 23.20 -0.37 2.73
CA LEU A 510 22.46 -1.63 2.56
C LEU A 510 21.50 -1.53 1.36
N VAL A 511 20.67 -0.49 1.32
CA VAL A 511 19.71 -0.25 0.23
C VAL A 511 20.45 -0.08 -1.09
N GLU A 512 21.54 0.69 -1.13
CA GLU A 512 22.35 0.85 -2.34
C GLU A 512 22.96 -0.49 -2.80
N SER A 513 23.54 -1.26 -1.89
CA SER A 513 24.08 -2.59 -2.18
C SER A 513 23.02 -3.53 -2.75
N LYS A 514 21.85 -3.61 -2.11
CA LYS A 514 20.75 -4.47 -2.56
C LYS A 514 20.20 -4.00 -3.90
N PHE A 515 20.05 -2.69 -4.08
CA PHE A 515 19.62 -2.09 -5.33
C PHE A 515 20.55 -2.39 -6.50
N ASN A 516 21.86 -2.48 -6.29
CA ASN A 516 22.80 -2.89 -7.33
C ASN A 516 22.54 -4.33 -7.82
N PHE A 517 22.24 -5.26 -6.91
CA PHE A 517 21.87 -6.63 -7.30
C PHE A 517 20.51 -6.67 -8.01
N VAL A 518 19.52 -5.95 -7.47
CA VAL A 518 18.18 -5.85 -8.07
C VAL A 518 18.24 -5.27 -9.48
N SER A 519 18.91 -4.12 -9.66
CA SER A 519 19.02 -3.44 -10.95
C SER A 519 19.78 -4.24 -11.99
N ASN A 520 20.86 -4.94 -11.60
CA ASN A 520 21.55 -5.88 -12.50
C ASN A 520 20.61 -7.00 -12.98
N MET A 521 19.82 -7.59 -12.08
CA MET A 521 18.86 -8.64 -12.45
C MET A 521 17.73 -8.10 -13.35
N LEU A 522 17.24 -6.88 -13.11
CA LEU A 522 16.29 -6.21 -14.00
C LEU A 522 16.88 -5.98 -15.41
N GLN A 523 18.14 -5.56 -15.50
CA GLN A 523 18.84 -5.41 -16.78
C GLN A 523 19.00 -6.73 -17.52
N LYS A 524 19.33 -7.81 -16.81
CA LYS A 524 19.38 -9.16 -17.39
C LYS A 524 18.02 -9.62 -17.91
N ALA A 525 16.95 -9.38 -17.16
CA ALA A 525 15.60 -9.75 -17.57
C ALA A 525 15.15 -9.00 -18.85
N ALA A 526 15.51 -7.72 -18.94
CA ALA A 526 15.24 -6.89 -20.11
C ALA A 526 16.03 -7.31 -21.36
N ALA A 527 17.25 -7.83 -21.18
CA ALA A 527 18.11 -8.28 -22.27
C ALA A 527 18.01 -9.77 -22.59
N GLY A 528 17.40 -10.57 -21.71
CA GLY A 528 17.37 -12.02 -21.79
C GLY A 528 16.37 -12.57 -22.82
N ASP A 529 16.48 -13.87 -23.11
CA ASP A 529 15.59 -14.55 -24.05
C ASP A 529 14.15 -14.71 -23.52
N PRO A 530 13.11 -14.67 -24.38
CA PRO A 530 11.70 -14.78 -23.96
C PRO A 530 11.36 -16.03 -23.12
N GLU A 531 11.99 -17.16 -23.40
CA GLU A 531 11.76 -18.44 -22.69
C GLU A 531 12.50 -18.52 -21.34
N HIS A 532 13.45 -17.61 -21.09
CA HIS A 532 14.25 -17.55 -19.87
C HIS A 532 13.49 -16.80 -18.78
N TRP A 533 13.29 -17.44 -17.62
CA TRP A 533 12.68 -16.84 -16.44
C TRP A 533 13.66 -16.02 -15.60
N PHE A 534 13.19 -14.90 -15.07
CA PHE A 534 13.96 -14.06 -14.15
C PHE A 534 13.16 -13.86 -12.85
N LEU A 535 13.75 -14.18 -11.71
CA LEU A 535 13.17 -13.93 -10.38
C LEU A 535 14.08 -13.00 -9.59
N ASN A 536 13.53 -11.90 -9.08
CA ASN A 536 14.29 -10.85 -8.45
C ASN A 536 13.65 -10.44 -7.12
N PHE A 537 14.29 -10.79 -6.00
CA PHE A 537 13.80 -10.43 -4.67
C PHE A 537 14.38 -9.07 -4.28
N THR A 538 13.53 -8.08 -4.02
CA THR A 538 13.95 -6.78 -3.49
C THR A 538 14.06 -6.79 -1.96
N SER A 539 13.46 -7.80 -1.31
CA SER A 539 13.52 -8.02 0.13
C SER A 539 14.93 -8.35 0.62
N ALA A 540 15.20 -7.95 1.85
CA ALA A 540 16.42 -8.31 2.59
C ALA A 540 16.19 -8.09 4.09
N VAL A 541 17.13 -8.54 4.91
CA VAL A 541 17.20 -8.30 6.36
C VAL A 541 18.63 -7.90 6.74
N GLY A 542 18.75 -6.92 7.63
CA GLY A 542 19.99 -6.70 8.38
C GLY A 542 19.97 -7.53 9.66
N ASP A 543 21.01 -8.32 9.90
CA ASP A 543 21.15 -9.17 11.10
C ASP A 543 22.25 -8.65 12.04
N PRO A 544 21.95 -7.66 12.91
CA PRO A 544 22.90 -7.16 13.89
C PRO A 544 22.53 -7.62 15.30
N ALA A 545 21.97 -8.84 15.45
CA ALA A 545 21.46 -9.36 16.73
C ALA A 545 22.43 -9.24 17.92
N GLU A 546 23.73 -9.00 17.66
CA GLU A 546 24.71 -8.74 18.70
C GLU A 546 25.29 -7.30 18.78
N LYS A 547 25.13 -6.41 17.77
CA LYS A 547 26.00 -5.20 17.68
C LYS A 547 25.45 -3.89 17.02
N GLY A 548 24.19 -3.73 16.59
CA GLY A 548 23.76 -2.48 15.89
C GLY A 548 22.26 -2.27 15.62
N GLU A 549 21.90 -1.28 14.78
CA GLU A 549 20.50 -1.02 14.33
C GLU A 549 19.98 -2.17 13.47
N ILE A 550 18.93 -2.89 13.92
CA ILE A 550 18.25 -3.91 13.11
C ILE A 550 17.58 -3.21 11.92
N ALA A 551 18.10 -3.42 10.71
CA ALA A 551 17.41 -3.05 9.49
C ALA A 551 16.33 -4.10 9.21
N GLU A 552 15.17 -3.90 9.82
CA GLU A 552 13.98 -4.73 9.60
C GLU A 552 13.49 -4.60 8.15
N SER A 553 12.75 -5.61 7.70
CA SER A 553 12.16 -5.69 6.35
C SER A 553 11.46 -4.38 5.93
N HIS A 554 10.66 -3.78 6.82
CA HIS A 554 9.95 -2.53 6.54
C HIS A 554 10.91 -1.37 6.29
N TRP A 555 11.99 -1.26 7.08
CA TRP A 555 12.96 -0.18 6.92
C TRP A 555 13.72 -0.31 5.60
N ILE A 556 14.04 -1.54 5.22
CA ILE A 556 14.70 -1.83 3.94
C ILE A 556 13.75 -1.58 2.78
N ALA A 557 12.48 -1.96 2.89
CA ALA A 557 11.49 -1.81 1.81
C ALA A 557 11.03 -0.37 1.61
N VAL A 558 10.61 0.30 2.69
CA VAL A 558 9.92 1.60 2.64
C VAL A 558 10.89 2.74 2.97
N GLY A 559 11.77 2.52 3.94
CA GLY A 559 12.72 3.51 4.45
C GLY A 559 12.59 3.75 5.95
N ALA A 560 13.61 4.40 6.52
CA ALA A 560 13.61 4.79 7.93
C ALA A 560 14.51 6.00 8.22
N HIS A 561 14.27 6.66 9.36
CA HIS A 561 15.20 7.63 9.91
C HIS A 561 16.44 6.92 10.45
N SER A 562 17.60 7.19 9.85
CA SER A 562 18.86 6.64 10.34
C SER A 562 19.38 7.48 11.50
N LYS A 563 19.68 6.84 12.63
CA LYS A 563 20.29 7.54 13.79
C LYS A 563 21.74 7.94 13.52
N ILE A 564 22.41 7.31 12.55
CA ILE A 564 23.82 7.56 12.22
C ILE A 564 23.98 8.89 11.48
N ILE A 565 23.10 9.15 10.50
CA ILE A 565 23.17 10.35 9.64
C ILE A 565 22.11 11.40 9.97
N GLY A 566 21.18 11.10 10.90
CA GLY A 566 20.17 12.04 11.38
C GLY A 566 19.10 12.41 10.35
N LYS A 567 18.95 11.64 9.27
CA LYS A 567 17.98 11.89 8.19
C LYS A 567 17.23 10.63 7.76
N PHE A 568 16.09 10.81 7.11
CA PHE A 568 15.36 9.74 6.46
C PHE A 568 16.15 9.17 5.29
N VAL A 569 16.18 7.84 5.20
CA VAL A 569 16.77 7.08 4.10
C VAL A 569 15.63 6.34 3.39
N PRO A 570 15.35 6.63 2.11
CA PRO A 570 14.33 5.90 1.34
C PRO A 570 14.72 4.43 1.17
N GLY A 571 13.73 3.53 1.24
CA GLY A 571 13.94 2.10 1.07
C GLY A 571 14.03 1.63 -0.40
N MET A 572 14.03 0.32 -0.58
CA MET A 572 14.11 -0.40 -1.85
C MET A 572 12.94 -0.12 -2.79
N ASN A 573 11.71 0.01 -2.29
CA ASN A 573 10.53 0.27 -3.13
C ASN A 573 10.63 1.64 -3.83
N PRO A 574 10.84 2.77 -3.11
CA PRO A 574 11.04 4.06 -3.79
C PRO A 574 12.33 4.10 -4.63
N HIS A 575 13.41 3.41 -4.22
CA HIS A 575 14.63 3.31 -5.04
C HIS A 575 14.39 2.56 -6.36
N ALA A 576 13.73 1.41 -6.33
CA ALA A 576 13.37 0.66 -7.53
C ALA A 576 12.48 1.48 -8.46
N ARG A 577 11.51 2.21 -7.90
CA ARG A 577 10.59 3.06 -8.67
C ARG A 577 11.28 4.27 -9.32
N ARG A 578 12.21 4.94 -8.63
CA ARG A 578 12.77 6.24 -9.06
C ARG A 578 14.15 6.16 -9.69
N ASN A 579 14.98 5.20 -9.27
CA ASN A 579 16.40 5.18 -9.65
C ASN A 579 16.71 4.12 -10.73
N PHE A 580 15.77 3.23 -11.03
CA PHE A 580 15.91 2.31 -12.16
C PHE A 580 15.34 2.93 -13.44
N GLN A 581 16.03 2.74 -14.57
CA GLN A 581 15.57 3.20 -15.88
C GLN A 581 14.64 2.16 -16.50
N TRP A 582 13.35 2.33 -16.25
CA TRP A 582 12.30 1.48 -16.82
C TRP A 582 12.06 1.78 -18.30
N GLY A 583 12.03 0.74 -19.12
CA GLY A 583 11.69 0.78 -20.52
C GLY A 583 10.19 0.56 -20.74
N VAL A 584 9.67 1.13 -21.83
CA VAL A 584 8.30 0.88 -22.30
C VAL A 584 8.23 -0.50 -22.93
N LYS A 585 7.17 -1.28 -22.65
CA LYS A 585 6.98 -2.64 -23.21
C LYS A 585 8.20 -3.54 -23.04
N THR A 586 8.85 -3.43 -21.88
CA THR A 586 10.09 -4.14 -21.57
C THR A 586 9.83 -5.13 -20.43
N ARG A 587 10.31 -6.36 -20.59
CA ARG A 587 10.18 -7.41 -19.59
C ARG A 587 11.21 -7.25 -18.47
N TYR A 588 10.78 -7.43 -17.23
CA TYR A 588 11.64 -7.42 -16.04
C TYR A 588 11.50 -8.67 -15.15
N GLY A 589 10.71 -9.66 -15.58
CA GLY A 589 10.50 -10.91 -14.85
C GLY A 589 9.66 -10.73 -13.59
N VAL A 590 9.81 -11.67 -12.65
CA VAL A 590 9.16 -11.61 -11.34
C VAL A 590 9.93 -10.69 -10.41
N ILE A 591 9.23 -9.75 -9.78
CA ILE A 591 9.80 -8.84 -8.78
C ILE A 591 9.07 -9.07 -7.45
N ALA A 592 9.72 -9.80 -6.53
CA ALA A 592 9.16 -10.14 -5.23
C ALA A 592 9.58 -9.11 -4.17
N MET A 593 8.60 -8.44 -3.58
CA MET A 593 8.79 -7.26 -2.72
C MET A 593 8.24 -7.47 -1.30
N ASP A 594 8.78 -6.72 -0.35
CA ASP A 594 8.15 -6.48 0.95
C ASP A 594 7.36 -5.17 0.89
N TYR A 595 6.16 -5.14 1.48
CA TYR A 595 5.29 -3.95 1.56
C TYR A 595 5.15 -3.14 0.26
N PRO A 596 4.81 -3.77 -0.89
CA PRO A 596 4.87 -3.12 -2.20
C PRO A 596 3.89 -1.94 -2.37
N GLU A 597 2.87 -1.84 -1.52
CA GLU A 597 1.94 -0.73 -1.44
C GLU A 597 2.49 0.52 -0.73
N LEU A 598 3.70 0.44 -0.17
CA LEU A 598 4.34 1.51 0.59
C LEU A 598 5.58 2.09 -0.12
N PRO A 599 5.89 3.39 0.08
CA PRO A 599 5.18 4.39 0.91
C PRO A 599 3.77 4.70 0.38
N LYS A 600 2.94 5.42 1.14
CA LYS A 600 1.50 5.60 0.84
C LYS A 600 1.19 6.23 -0.52
N ASP A 601 2.11 7.02 -1.05
CA ASP A 601 2.06 7.62 -2.38
C ASP A 601 2.57 6.68 -3.49
N SER A 602 2.98 5.45 -3.19
CA SER A 602 3.61 4.52 -4.15
C SER A 602 2.67 4.12 -5.29
N ASP A 603 3.20 4.19 -6.51
CA ASP A 603 2.62 3.61 -7.72
C ASP A 603 3.43 2.40 -8.23
N LEU A 604 4.40 1.89 -7.47
CA LEU A 604 5.37 0.88 -7.94
C LEU A 604 4.69 -0.37 -8.52
N ILE A 605 3.64 -0.89 -7.88
CA ILE A 605 2.90 -2.06 -8.39
C ILE A 605 2.32 -1.76 -9.76
N ALA A 606 1.63 -0.63 -9.91
CA ALA A 606 1.04 -0.22 -11.18
C ALA A 606 2.11 0.07 -12.24
N TRP A 607 3.24 0.64 -11.83
CA TRP A 607 4.38 0.91 -12.71
C TRP A 607 4.96 -0.39 -13.27
N ILE A 608 5.19 -1.38 -12.42
CA ILE A 608 5.67 -2.72 -12.82
C ILE A 608 4.67 -3.36 -13.80
N ILE A 609 3.38 -3.33 -13.49
CA ILE A 609 2.33 -3.87 -14.37
C ILE A 609 2.33 -3.15 -15.72
N GLY A 610 2.44 -1.82 -15.72
CA GLY A 610 2.44 -0.97 -16.91
C GLY A 610 3.58 -1.28 -17.88
N THR A 611 4.67 -1.92 -17.44
CA THR A 611 5.75 -2.36 -18.35
C THR A 611 5.30 -3.45 -19.33
N ASN A 612 4.17 -4.12 -19.09
CA ASN A 612 3.57 -5.09 -20.00
C ASN A 612 2.64 -4.46 -21.05
N MET A 613 2.25 -3.18 -20.88
CA MET A 613 1.14 -2.54 -21.62
C MET A 613 1.58 -1.70 -22.82
#